data_AF-A0A482D540-F1
#
_entry.id   AF-A0A482D540-F1
#
_cell.length_a   1.000
_cell.length_b   1.000
_cell.length_c   1.000
_cell.angle_alpha   90.00
_cell.angle_beta   90.00
_cell.angle_gamma   90.00
#
_symmetry.space_group_name_H-M   'P 1'
#
loop_
_entity.id
_entity.type
_entity.pdbx_description
1 polymer ?
#
loop_
_entity_poly.entity_id
_entity_poly.type
_entity_poly.pdbx_seq_one_letter_code
_entity_poly.pdbx_strand_id
1 'polypeptide(L)'
;MQSEVKAGGTLEIETVLKNIGYIKADDVFLRVRIPELGLETKTFFQDLYPNDNDYDEDRRDSKIGRTYLKIPSNVAPGLYTVQLEAFNGDSFAQLERRVLVVGAGRDSAVFPSSSAEQDLGVGERGEYKITIVNRGDSISAFQVIAEGPSSLNLEVSEPFVVIPAGLSKTVSVYASSDRENDYTFNVKVISEDGAEIGSQSFKAIVEGESKDQSSGQNTTVLLTVILAIVFIVLLVVLIVLLTRKPETKEEFGESYY
;
A
#
# COMPACT_ATOMS: atom_id res chain seq x y z
N MET A 1 25.59 18.49 10.82
CA MET A 1 24.65 18.55 9.67
C MET A 1 23.74 17.33 9.74
N GLN A 2 22.42 17.53 9.61
CA GLN A 2 21.48 16.41 9.50
C GLN A 2 21.72 15.67 8.16
N SER A 3 21.78 14.34 8.20
CA SER A 3 22.04 13.51 7.01
C SER A 3 20.78 13.26 6.15
N GLU A 4 19.61 13.60 6.67
CA GLU A 4 18.29 13.37 6.07
C GLU A 4 17.41 14.62 6.22
N VAL A 5 16.64 14.97 5.19
CA VAL A 5 15.69 16.09 5.20
C VAL A 5 14.45 15.75 4.36
N LYS A 6 13.25 16.14 4.80
CA LYS A 6 12.02 15.97 4.01
C LYS A 6 11.96 17.01 2.87
N ALA A 7 11.42 16.64 1.70
CA ALA A 7 10.98 17.61 0.71
C ALA A 7 10.00 18.61 1.33
N GLY A 8 10.16 19.90 1.04
CA GLY A 8 9.40 20.98 1.70
C GLY A 8 9.94 21.40 3.07
N GLY A 9 10.86 20.62 3.64
CA GLY A 9 11.49 20.87 4.93
C GLY A 9 12.65 21.87 4.87
N THR A 10 13.24 22.13 6.04
CA THR A 10 14.40 23.02 6.18
C THR A 10 15.61 22.20 6.60
N LEU A 11 16.67 22.26 5.80
CA LEU A 11 17.97 21.68 6.13
C LEU A 11 18.74 22.65 7.04
N GLU A 12 18.99 22.22 8.28
CA GLU A 12 19.83 22.95 9.24
C GLU A 12 21.29 22.49 9.15
N ILE A 13 22.17 23.47 8.95
CA ILE A 13 23.60 23.26 8.77
C ILE A 13 24.31 24.08 9.83
N GLU A 14 24.76 23.39 10.89
CA GLU A 14 25.69 23.93 11.86
C GLU A 14 27.12 23.71 11.36
N THR A 15 27.89 24.79 11.30
CA THR A 15 29.27 24.79 10.84
C THR A 15 30.15 25.53 11.83
N VAL A 16 31.38 25.05 11.97
CA VAL A 16 32.45 25.78 12.64
C VAL A 16 33.43 26.23 11.57
N LEU A 17 33.62 27.55 11.45
CA LEU A 17 34.68 28.12 10.64
C LEU A 17 35.83 28.49 11.55
N LYS A 18 37.05 28.17 11.14
CA LYS A 18 38.27 28.50 11.87
C LYS A 18 39.29 29.12 10.91
N ASN A 19 39.84 30.25 11.31
CA ASN A 19 40.99 30.84 10.65
C ASN A 19 42.25 30.08 11.08
N ILE A 20 42.94 29.52 10.10
CA ILE A 20 44.20 28.79 10.28
C ILE A 20 45.40 29.58 9.71
N GLY A 21 45.15 30.78 9.20
CA GLY A 21 46.16 31.68 8.68
C GLY A 21 46.72 32.62 9.75
N TYR A 22 47.73 33.40 9.35
CA TYR A 22 48.43 34.35 10.24
C TYR A 22 47.84 35.76 10.24
N ILE A 23 46.86 36.04 9.38
CA ILE A 23 46.25 37.35 9.17
C ILE A 23 44.77 37.25 9.52
N LYS A 24 44.18 38.36 10.00
CA LYS A 24 42.73 38.46 10.23
C LYS A 24 41.99 38.19 8.91
N ALA A 25 40.99 37.32 8.95
CA ALA A 25 40.08 37.12 7.84
C ALA A 25 38.90 38.08 8.01
N ASP A 26 38.93 39.20 7.28
CA ASP A 26 37.83 40.16 7.22
C ASP A 26 36.63 39.59 6.46
N ASP A 27 35.42 39.91 6.91
CA ASP A 27 34.16 39.64 6.21
C ASP A 27 33.99 38.18 5.74
N VAL A 28 34.06 37.23 6.66
CA VAL A 28 33.90 35.82 6.31
C VAL A 28 32.44 35.50 6.03
N PHE A 29 32.19 34.81 4.91
CA PHE A 29 30.89 34.30 4.53
C PHE A 29 30.90 32.79 4.35
N LEU A 30 29.76 32.17 4.62
CA LEU A 30 29.47 30.81 4.22
C LEU A 30 28.38 30.83 3.15
N ARG A 31 28.67 30.27 1.97
CA ARG A 31 27.69 29.97 0.94
C ARG A 31 27.38 28.47 0.97
N VAL A 32 26.09 28.14 1.05
CA VAL A 32 25.59 26.77 0.96
C VAL A 32 24.78 26.64 -0.32
N ARG A 33 25.08 25.62 -1.13
CA ARG A 33 24.39 25.34 -2.39
C ARG A 33 23.99 23.90 -2.52
N ILE A 34 22.87 23.68 -3.21
CA ILE A 34 22.50 22.39 -3.80
C ILE A 34 22.34 22.64 -5.31
N PRO A 35 23.41 22.52 -6.11
CA PRO A 35 23.39 22.89 -7.53
C PRO A 35 22.32 22.16 -8.33
N GLU A 36 22.11 20.87 -8.04
CA GLU A 36 21.10 20.00 -8.66
C GLU A 36 19.67 20.53 -8.50
N LEU A 37 19.42 21.33 -7.45
CA LEU A 37 18.12 21.93 -7.14
C LEU A 37 18.07 23.44 -7.42
N GLY A 38 19.17 24.04 -7.86
CA GLY A 38 19.28 25.50 -8.04
C GLY A 38 19.12 26.30 -6.74
N LEU A 39 19.39 25.70 -5.59
CA LEU A 39 19.25 26.34 -4.28
C LEU A 39 20.58 26.93 -3.81
N GLU A 40 20.54 28.16 -3.29
CA GLU A 40 21.68 28.85 -2.69
C GLU A 40 21.23 29.68 -1.49
N THR A 41 22.04 29.69 -0.43
CA THR A 41 21.94 30.67 0.65
C THR A 41 23.32 31.12 1.11
N LYS A 42 23.41 32.33 1.66
CA LYS A 42 24.66 32.94 2.11
C LYS A 42 24.48 33.49 3.52
N THR A 43 25.40 33.15 4.41
CA THR A 43 25.41 33.55 5.82
C THR A 43 26.70 34.31 6.13
N PHE A 44 26.60 35.39 6.88
CA PHE A 44 27.75 36.18 7.32
C PHE A 44 28.27 35.67 8.67
N PHE A 45 29.58 35.45 8.77
CA PHE A 45 30.27 34.95 9.95
C PHE A 45 31.11 36.03 10.66
N GLN A 46 31.15 37.27 10.13
CA GLN A 46 32.00 38.36 10.61
C GLN A 46 33.49 38.04 10.43
N ASP A 47 34.34 38.74 11.17
CA ASP A 47 35.79 38.57 11.11
C ASP A 47 36.24 37.36 11.93
N LEU A 48 37.31 36.70 11.48
CA LEU A 48 38.01 35.65 12.23
C LEU A 48 39.47 36.02 12.44
N TYR A 49 39.93 35.99 13.68
CA TYR A 49 41.30 36.38 14.04
C TYR A 49 42.26 35.20 13.89
N PRO A 50 43.58 35.43 13.73
CA PRO A 50 44.54 34.33 13.57
C PRO A 50 44.77 33.53 14.86
N ASN A 51 44.47 34.10 16.03
CA ASN A 51 44.57 33.43 17.33
C ASN A 51 43.41 33.86 18.23
N ASP A 52 43.00 32.96 19.13
CA ASP A 52 42.10 33.30 20.22
C ASP A 52 42.73 34.28 21.20
N ASN A 53 41.96 35.28 21.62
CA ASN A 53 42.31 36.18 22.71
C ASN A 53 41.45 35.90 23.94
N ASP A 54 42.07 35.41 25.02
CA ASP A 54 41.38 35.08 26.27
C ASP A 54 40.76 36.32 26.97
N TYR A 55 41.17 37.52 26.59
CA TYR A 55 40.67 38.78 27.17
C TYR A 55 39.58 39.45 26.33
N ASP A 56 39.35 39.01 25.10
CA ASP A 56 38.39 39.63 24.17
C ASP A 56 37.62 38.54 23.42
N GLU A 57 36.40 38.26 23.88
CA GLU A 57 35.54 37.20 23.32
C GLU A 57 35.13 37.47 21.87
N ASP A 58 35.24 38.71 21.39
CA ASP A 58 34.98 39.08 19.99
C ASP A 58 36.18 38.77 19.07
N ARG A 59 37.35 38.46 19.66
CA ARG A 59 38.57 38.10 18.93
C ARG A 59 38.87 36.61 19.01
N ARG A 60 38.01 35.83 18.37
CA ARG A 60 38.17 34.38 18.24
C ARG A 60 38.72 34.00 16.88
N ASP A 61 39.52 32.93 16.88
CA ASP A 61 39.98 32.26 15.66
C ASP A 61 38.91 31.40 15.02
N SER A 62 37.83 31.12 15.74
CA SER A 62 36.77 30.23 15.29
C SER A 62 35.39 30.74 15.67
N LYS A 63 34.41 30.38 14.85
CA LYS A 63 33.02 30.75 15.07
C LYS A 63 32.07 29.66 14.60
N ILE A 64 31.07 29.41 15.44
CA ILE A 64 29.97 28.52 15.16
C ILE A 64 28.84 29.34 14.53
N GLY A 65 28.27 28.83 13.45
CA GLY A 65 27.11 29.45 12.81
C GLY A 65 26.15 28.41 12.29
N ARG A 66 24.88 28.81 12.20
CA ARG A 66 23.79 27.99 11.68
C ARG A 66 23.25 28.63 10.42
N THR A 67 23.11 27.80 9.40
CA THR A 67 22.53 28.20 8.12
C THR A 67 21.34 27.29 7.83
N TYR A 68 20.25 27.90 7.39
CA TYR A 68 19.01 27.21 7.07
C TYR A 68 18.77 27.28 5.56
N LEU A 69 18.58 26.12 4.93
CA LEU A 69 18.25 26.03 3.51
C LEU A 69 16.89 25.35 3.36
N LYS A 70 15.92 26.06 2.78
CA LYS A 70 14.58 25.51 2.55
C LYS A 70 14.58 24.65 1.28
N ILE A 71 14.22 23.39 1.42
CA ILE A 71 14.07 22.45 0.30
C ILE A 71 12.66 22.61 -0.27
N PRO A 72 12.48 22.83 -1.58
CA PRO A 72 11.16 22.86 -2.20
C PRO A 72 10.40 21.55 -1.99
N SER A 73 9.06 21.61 -1.97
CA SER A 73 8.20 20.43 -1.76
C SER A 73 8.11 19.50 -2.96
N ASN A 74 8.48 19.98 -4.15
CA ASN A 74 8.47 19.24 -5.41
C ASN A 74 9.81 18.58 -5.75
N VAL A 75 10.73 18.49 -4.80
CA VAL A 75 12.03 17.85 -5.00
C VAL A 75 11.87 16.33 -4.99
N ALA A 76 12.43 15.68 -6.01
CA ALA A 76 12.44 14.23 -6.08
C ALA A 76 13.23 13.63 -4.90
N PRO A 77 12.82 12.48 -4.35
CA PRO A 77 13.60 11.79 -3.34
C PRO A 77 14.95 11.33 -3.90
N GLY A 78 16.02 11.48 -3.12
CA GLY A 78 17.36 11.13 -3.61
C GLY A 78 18.50 11.66 -2.75
N LEU A 79 19.72 11.24 -3.09
CA LEU A 79 20.95 11.77 -2.49
C LEU A 79 21.40 13.01 -3.26
N TYR A 80 21.44 14.15 -2.58
CA TYR A 80 21.84 15.43 -3.13
C TYR A 80 23.18 15.87 -2.58
N THR A 81 23.99 16.50 -3.42
CA THR A 81 25.27 17.08 -3.00
C THR A 81 25.06 18.51 -2.50
N VAL A 82 25.38 18.73 -1.23
CA VAL A 82 25.44 20.04 -0.60
C VAL A 82 26.88 20.54 -0.65
N GLN A 83 27.07 21.66 -1.33
CA GLN A 83 28.36 22.35 -1.41
C GLN A 83 28.38 23.48 -0.39
N LEU A 84 29.35 23.43 0.52
CA LEU A 84 29.64 24.48 1.49
C LEU A 84 30.91 25.18 1.05
N GLU A 85 30.84 26.50 0.88
CA GLU A 85 31.96 27.34 0.48
C GLU A 85 32.11 28.45 1.52
N ALA A 86 33.18 28.40 2.31
CA ALA A 86 33.56 29.49 3.19
C ALA A 86 34.53 30.40 2.44
N PHE A 87 34.30 31.71 2.41
CA PHE A 87 35.15 32.62 1.64
C PHE A 87 35.16 34.04 2.23
N ASN A 88 36.21 34.78 1.89
CA ASN A 88 36.31 36.22 2.05
C ASN A 88 36.95 36.85 0.78
N GLY A 89 37.45 38.09 0.88
CA GLY A 89 38.12 38.77 -0.26
C GLY A 89 39.41 38.10 -0.73
N ASP A 90 40.10 37.37 0.16
CA ASP A 90 41.48 36.89 -0.08
C ASP A 90 41.59 35.37 -0.15
N SER A 91 40.59 34.63 0.35
CA SER A 91 40.66 33.18 0.53
C SER A 91 39.30 32.52 0.43
N PHE A 92 39.32 31.24 0.06
CA PHE A 92 38.13 30.39 0.07
C PHE A 92 38.49 28.95 0.45
N ALA A 93 37.53 28.23 1.00
CA ALA A 93 37.59 26.81 1.32
C ALA A 93 36.25 26.16 0.95
N GLN A 94 36.31 24.95 0.41
CA GLN A 94 35.12 24.21 -0.03
C GLN A 94 35.04 22.84 0.62
N LEU A 95 33.81 22.44 0.96
CA LEU A 95 33.48 21.14 1.51
C LEU A 95 32.20 20.63 0.86
N GLU A 96 32.19 19.37 0.46
CA GLU A 96 30.98 18.71 -0.02
C GLU A 96 30.46 17.69 0.99
N ARG A 97 29.14 17.64 1.12
CA ARG A 97 28.41 16.69 1.95
C ARG A 97 27.20 16.18 1.18
N ARG A 98 26.83 14.92 1.42
CA ARG A 98 25.62 14.34 0.87
C ARG A 98 24.49 14.46 1.87
N VAL A 99 23.30 14.81 1.39
CA VAL A 99 22.05 14.79 2.16
C VAL A 99 21.04 13.93 1.44
N LEU A 100 20.35 13.07 2.19
CA LEU A 100 19.22 12.32 1.67
C LEU A 100 17.97 13.20 1.76
N VAL A 101 17.40 13.56 0.61
CA VAL A 101 16.06 14.15 0.56
C VAL A 101 15.06 13.01 0.47
N VAL A 102 14.16 12.93 1.46
CA VAL A 102 13.06 11.97 1.47
C VAL A 102 11.78 12.64 0.96
N GLY A 103 10.96 11.88 0.23
CA GLY A 103 9.66 12.37 -0.22
C GLY A 103 8.73 12.68 0.96
N ALA A 104 7.71 13.50 0.72
CA ALA A 104 6.69 13.83 1.72
C ALA A 104 5.79 12.63 2.12
N GLY A 105 6.09 11.41 1.66
CA GLY A 105 5.19 10.25 1.70
C GLY A 105 4.96 9.58 3.06
N ARG A 106 5.79 9.85 4.08
CA ARG A 106 5.71 9.11 5.36
C ARG A 106 4.52 9.44 6.25
N ASP A 107 3.80 10.53 6.01
CA ASP A 107 2.64 10.91 6.82
C ASP A 107 1.34 10.26 6.29
N SER A 108 1.39 9.42 5.26
CA SER A 108 0.21 8.74 4.72
C SER A 108 -0.15 7.47 5.49
N ALA A 109 -1.43 7.07 5.45
CA ALA A 109 -1.93 5.90 6.16
C ALA A 109 -2.90 5.08 5.29
N VAL A 110 -2.94 3.77 5.53
CA VAL A 110 -3.79 2.82 4.81
C VAL A 110 -4.76 2.16 5.80
N PHE A 111 -6.05 2.19 5.48
CA PHE A 111 -7.10 1.61 6.32
C PHE A 111 -7.92 0.58 5.54
N PRO A 112 -8.37 -0.51 6.18
CA PRO A 112 -9.39 -1.36 5.59
C PRO A 112 -10.72 -0.59 5.54
N SER A 113 -11.47 -0.73 4.45
CA SER A 113 -12.77 -0.08 4.24
C SER A 113 -13.88 -1.08 3.90
N SER A 114 -13.55 -2.37 3.87
CA SER A 114 -14.47 -3.50 3.84
C SER A 114 -14.16 -4.45 4.99
N SER A 115 -14.98 -5.50 5.14
CA SER A 115 -14.62 -6.62 6.00
C SER A 115 -13.25 -7.19 5.62
N ALA A 116 -12.48 -7.57 6.65
CA ALA A 116 -11.20 -8.25 6.48
C ALA A 116 -11.38 -9.69 5.99
N GLU A 117 -12.58 -10.26 6.18
CA GLU A 117 -12.94 -11.64 5.85
C GLU A 117 -14.24 -11.66 5.02
N GLN A 118 -14.27 -12.46 3.95
CA GLN A 118 -15.48 -12.74 3.17
C GLN A 118 -15.57 -14.21 2.76
N ASP A 119 -16.78 -14.74 2.82
CA ASP A 119 -17.15 -16.04 2.28
C ASP A 119 -17.50 -15.89 0.79
N LEU A 120 -16.90 -16.73 -0.06
CA LEU A 120 -17.06 -16.72 -1.51
C LEU A 120 -17.38 -18.13 -2.01
N GLY A 121 -18.27 -18.24 -2.99
CA GLY A 121 -18.40 -19.47 -3.77
C GLY A 121 -17.19 -19.72 -4.66
N VAL A 122 -16.93 -20.99 -5.03
CA VAL A 122 -15.93 -21.29 -6.06
C VAL A 122 -16.25 -20.57 -7.37
N GLY A 123 -15.26 -19.84 -7.91
CA GLY A 123 -15.38 -18.99 -9.09
C GLY A 123 -16.08 -17.65 -8.84
N GLU A 124 -16.52 -17.36 -7.61
CA GLU A 124 -17.09 -16.07 -7.23
C GLU A 124 -15.99 -15.03 -7.03
N ARG A 125 -16.32 -13.77 -7.34
CA ARG A 125 -15.42 -12.63 -7.21
C ARG A 125 -15.80 -11.80 -5.99
N GLY A 126 -14.97 -11.85 -4.94
CA GLY A 126 -15.08 -11.00 -3.77
C GLY A 126 -14.50 -9.61 -4.01
N GLU A 127 -14.99 -8.60 -3.30
CA GLU A 127 -14.49 -7.22 -3.36
C GLU A 127 -14.01 -6.75 -1.97
N TYR A 128 -12.73 -6.44 -1.88
CA TYR A 128 -12.07 -5.91 -0.69
C TYR A 128 -11.66 -4.47 -0.93
N LYS A 129 -11.85 -3.59 0.05
CA LYS A 129 -11.60 -2.16 -0.11
C LYS A 129 -10.55 -1.70 0.88
N ILE A 130 -9.59 -0.93 0.39
CA ILE A 130 -8.65 -0.17 1.20
C ILE A 130 -8.82 1.33 0.92
N THR A 131 -8.70 2.16 1.96
CA THR A 131 -8.65 3.61 1.82
C THR A 131 -7.26 4.10 2.14
N ILE A 132 -6.66 4.81 1.20
CA ILE A 132 -5.36 5.45 1.32
C ILE A 132 -5.61 6.92 1.63
N VAL A 133 -5.01 7.41 2.71
CA VAL A 133 -5.12 8.80 3.15
C VAL A 133 -3.76 9.45 3.02
N ASN A 134 -3.68 10.49 2.18
CA ASN A 134 -2.48 11.32 2.10
C ASN A 134 -2.56 12.39 3.19
N ARG A 135 -1.85 12.21 4.32
CA ARG A 135 -1.76 13.25 5.37
C ARG A 135 -0.56 14.17 5.18
N GLY A 136 0.19 14.03 4.08
CA GLY A 136 1.21 14.99 3.71
C GLY A 136 0.62 16.29 3.19
N ASP A 137 1.48 17.31 3.11
CA ASP A 137 1.11 18.66 2.66
C ASP A 137 1.26 18.86 1.14
N SER A 138 1.57 17.80 0.39
CA SER A 138 1.70 17.80 -1.07
C SER A 138 0.94 16.65 -1.72
N ILE A 139 0.67 16.74 -3.02
CA ILE A 139 0.16 15.61 -3.82
C ILE A 139 1.14 14.44 -3.75
N SER A 140 0.63 13.21 -3.71
CA SER A 140 1.44 11.99 -3.64
C SER A 140 0.85 10.90 -4.54
N ALA A 141 1.73 10.13 -5.17
CA ALA A 141 1.39 8.94 -5.93
C ALA A 141 1.70 7.68 -5.12
N PHE A 142 0.81 6.69 -5.21
CA PHE A 142 0.94 5.41 -4.54
C PHE A 142 0.69 4.27 -5.51
N GLN A 143 1.48 3.21 -5.37
CA GLN A 143 1.29 1.93 -6.02
C GLN A 143 0.61 0.97 -5.05
N VAL A 144 -0.43 0.28 -5.52
CA VAL A 144 -1.17 -0.73 -4.75
C VAL A 144 -0.82 -2.11 -5.31
N ILE A 145 -0.33 -2.98 -4.44
CA ILE A 145 0.11 -4.33 -4.80
C ILE A 145 -0.64 -5.33 -3.93
N ALA A 146 -1.34 -6.27 -4.56
CA ALA A 146 -1.96 -7.40 -3.88
C ALA A 146 -1.07 -8.64 -4.04
N GLU A 147 -0.71 -9.27 -2.92
CA GLU A 147 0.14 -10.45 -2.85
C GLU A 147 -0.60 -11.57 -2.13
N GLY A 148 -0.66 -12.75 -2.75
CA GLY A 148 -1.30 -13.93 -2.19
C GLY A 148 -0.74 -15.22 -2.79
N PRO A 149 -1.26 -16.38 -2.35
CA PRO A 149 -0.88 -17.67 -2.93
C PRO A 149 -1.30 -17.74 -4.41
N SER A 150 -0.53 -18.50 -5.21
CA SER A 150 -0.74 -18.61 -6.67
C SER A 150 -2.08 -19.23 -7.10
N SER A 151 -2.79 -19.87 -6.17
CA SER A 151 -4.13 -20.43 -6.38
C SER A 151 -5.24 -19.41 -6.19
N LEU A 152 -4.94 -18.19 -5.73
CA LEU A 152 -5.88 -17.08 -5.60
C LEU A 152 -5.61 -16.06 -6.71
N ASN A 153 -6.62 -15.77 -7.52
CA ASN A 153 -6.57 -14.69 -8.50
C ASN A 153 -6.84 -13.36 -7.79
N LEU A 154 -5.89 -12.43 -7.90
CA LEU A 154 -5.97 -11.10 -7.31
C LEU A 154 -5.91 -10.03 -8.41
N GLU A 155 -6.85 -9.09 -8.38
CA GLU A 155 -6.92 -7.99 -9.34
C GLU A 155 -7.15 -6.67 -8.60
N VAL A 156 -6.24 -5.71 -8.79
CA VAL A 156 -6.39 -4.37 -8.21
C VAL A 156 -7.06 -3.46 -9.23
N SER A 157 -8.19 -2.85 -8.86
CA SER A 157 -8.96 -1.95 -9.74
C SER A 157 -8.14 -0.78 -10.29
N GLU A 158 -7.30 -0.18 -9.43
CA GLU A 158 -6.43 0.93 -9.79
C GLU A 158 -5.06 0.75 -9.11
N PRO A 159 -4.08 0.13 -9.80
CA PRO A 159 -2.79 -0.19 -9.20
C PRO A 159 -1.89 1.03 -8.96
N PHE A 160 -2.20 2.18 -9.56
CA PHE A 160 -1.50 3.45 -9.34
C PHE A 160 -2.51 4.55 -9.07
N VAL A 161 -2.42 5.20 -7.91
CA VAL A 161 -3.34 6.27 -7.50
C VAL A 161 -2.58 7.54 -7.17
N VAL A 162 -3.13 8.69 -7.56
CA VAL A 162 -2.62 10.00 -7.19
C VAL A 162 -3.62 10.67 -6.24
N ILE A 163 -3.15 11.10 -5.08
CA ILE A 163 -3.98 11.64 -4.01
C ILE A 163 -3.42 13.01 -3.59
N PRO A 164 -4.20 14.10 -3.73
CA PRO A 164 -3.79 15.42 -3.23
C PRO A 164 -3.58 15.45 -1.71
N ALA A 165 -2.87 16.46 -1.23
CA ALA A 165 -2.63 16.71 0.19
C ALA A 165 -3.94 16.73 0.99
N GLY A 166 -3.97 16.02 2.12
CA GLY A 166 -5.11 15.97 3.03
C GLY A 166 -6.34 15.21 2.52
N LEU A 167 -6.28 14.61 1.33
CA LEU A 167 -7.39 13.83 0.76
C LEU A 167 -7.16 12.32 0.91
N SER A 168 -8.21 11.57 0.60
CA SER A 168 -8.18 10.11 0.61
C SER A 168 -8.81 9.52 -0.65
N LYS A 169 -8.38 8.32 -1.03
CA LYS A 169 -8.97 7.55 -2.12
C LYS A 169 -9.13 6.09 -1.71
N THR A 170 -10.27 5.51 -2.07
CA THR A 170 -10.56 4.09 -1.84
C THR A 170 -10.27 3.29 -3.11
N VAL A 171 -9.57 2.17 -2.96
CA VAL A 171 -9.21 1.25 -4.04
C VAL A 171 -9.82 -0.12 -3.74
N SER A 172 -10.45 -0.72 -4.76
CA SER A 172 -10.98 -2.07 -4.68
C SER A 172 -9.93 -3.09 -5.14
N VAL A 173 -9.82 -4.19 -4.40
CA VAL A 173 -9.05 -5.38 -4.71
C VAL A 173 -10.03 -6.53 -4.83
N TYR A 174 -10.02 -7.20 -5.96
CA TYR A 174 -10.87 -8.34 -6.24
C TYR A 174 -10.10 -9.63 -6.04
N ALA A 175 -10.72 -10.59 -5.36
CA ALA A 175 -10.16 -11.90 -5.13
C ALA A 175 -11.13 -12.98 -5.62
N SER A 176 -10.63 -14.00 -6.32
CA SER A 176 -11.40 -15.18 -6.71
C SER A 176 -10.52 -16.42 -6.76
N SER A 177 -11.10 -17.60 -6.56
CA SER A 177 -10.41 -18.88 -6.70
C SER A 177 -11.35 -19.91 -7.30
N ASP A 178 -10.78 -20.82 -8.10
CA ASP A 178 -11.48 -22.00 -8.64
C ASP A 178 -11.36 -23.23 -7.72
N ARG A 179 -10.76 -23.05 -6.53
CA ARG A 179 -10.53 -24.11 -5.55
C ARG A 179 -11.03 -23.68 -4.19
N GLU A 180 -11.68 -24.62 -3.51
CA GLU A 180 -12.06 -24.50 -2.11
C GLU A 180 -10.82 -24.40 -1.23
N ASN A 181 -10.71 -23.31 -0.48
CA ASN A 181 -9.68 -23.09 0.55
C ASN A 181 -9.91 -21.77 1.30
N ASP A 182 -9.20 -21.66 2.43
CA ASP A 182 -9.00 -20.41 3.15
C ASP A 182 -7.74 -19.71 2.63
N TYR A 183 -7.91 -18.61 1.92
CA TYR A 183 -6.80 -17.84 1.38
C TYR A 183 -6.56 -16.58 2.20
N THR A 184 -5.30 -16.36 2.62
CA THR A 184 -4.86 -15.08 3.15
C THR A 184 -4.04 -14.36 2.08
N PHE A 185 -4.32 -13.07 1.88
CA PHE A 185 -3.54 -12.22 0.99
C PHE A 185 -3.33 -10.85 1.63
N ASN A 186 -2.27 -10.16 1.21
CA ASN A 186 -1.91 -8.85 1.71
C ASN A 186 -2.00 -7.82 0.59
N VAL A 187 -2.52 -6.64 0.93
CA VAL A 187 -2.54 -5.48 0.04
C VAL A 187 -1.57 -4.45 0.60
N LYS A 188 -0.44 -4.28 -0.09
CA LYS A 188 0.59 -3.30 0.25
C LYS A 188 0.39 -2.03 -0.55
N VAL A 189 0.68 -0.91 0.08
CA VAL A 189 0.70 0.41 -0.56
C VAL A 189 2.10 0.95 -0.46
N ILE A 190 2.70 1.20 -1.63
CA ILE A 190 4.06 1.68 -1.77
C ILE A 190 4.01 3.11 -2.32
N SER A 191 4.77 4.04 -1.76
CA SER A 191 4.91 5.39 -2.32
C SER A 191 5.80 5.39 -3.56
N GLU A 192 5.78 6.50 -4.30
CA GLU A 192 6.61 6.71 -5.50
C GLU A 192 8.12 6.47 -5.26
N ASP A 193 8.61 6.67 -4.04
CA ASP A 193 10.01 6.44 -3.64
C ASP A 193 10.33 4.98 -3.29
N GLY A 194 9.36 4.07 -3.42
CA GLY A 194 9.52 2.65 -3.13
C GLY A 194 9.38 2.29 -1.65
N ALA A 195 9.02 3.23 -0.77
CA ALA A 195 8.77 2.94 0.63
C ALA A 195 7.38 2.35 0.86
N GLU A 196 7.27 1.35 1.74
CA GLU A 196 5.97 0.82 2.17
C GLU A 196 5.30 1.80 3.14
N ILE A 197 4.13 2.31 2.75
CA ILE A 197 3.30 3.23 3.55
C ILE A 197 2.41 2.45 4.52
N GLY A 198 2.00 1.25 4.12
CA GLY A 198 1.24 0.34 4.96
C GLY A 198 0.79 -0.89 4.20
N SER A 199 0.30 -1.86 4.96
CA SER A 199 -0.20 -3.14 4.47
C SER A 199 -1.49 -3.50 5.20
N GLN A 200 -2.41 -4.12 4.49
CA GLN A 200 -3.63 -4.69 5.05
C GLN A 200 -3.75 -6.16 4.68
N SER A 201 -4.06 -6.99 5.67
CA SER A 201 -4.26 -8.42 5.48
C SER A 201 -5.74 -8.75 5.37
N PHE A 202 -6.09 -9.58 4.40
CA PHE A 202 -7.45 -10.01 4.11
C PHE A 202 -7.52 -11.53 4.00
N LYS A 203 -8.71 -12.09 4.27
CA LYS A 203 -9.01 -13.51 4.18
C LYS A 203 -10.20 -13.74 3.25
N ALA A 204 -10.01 -14.59 2.25
CA ALA A 204 -11.07 -15.10 1.38
C ALA A 204 -11.33 -16.56 1.73
N ILE A 205 -12.50 -16.87 2.26
CA ILE A 205 -12.94 -18.22 2.57
C ILE A 205 -13.74 -18.69 1.36
N VAL A 206 -13.15 -19.57 0.55
CA VAL A 206 -13.78 -20.04 -0.68
C VAL A 206 -14.37 -21.42 -0.43
N GLU A 207 -15.70 -21.53 -0.50
CA GLU A 207 -16.46 -22.76 -0.24
C GLU A 207 -17.28 -23.20 -1.46
N GLY A 208 -17.54 -24.51 -1.54
CA GLY A 208 -18.39 -25.13 -2.56
C GLY A 208 -17.63 -26.01 -3.55
N GLU A 209 -18.36 -26.86 -4.28
CA GLU A 209 -17.74 -27.75 -5.26
C GLU A 209 -17.22 -26.96 -6.46
N SER A 210 -15.97 -27.19 -6.84
CA SER A 210 -15.41 -26.69 -8.10
C SER A 210 -16.37 -27.05 -9.24
N LYS A 211 -16.83 -26.06 -9.98
CA LYS A 211 -17.52 -26.24 -11.27
C LYS A 211 -16.53 -26.73 -12.33
N ASP A 212 -15.81 -27.81 -12.01
CA ASP A 212 -15.24 -28.66 -13.02
C ASP A 212 -16.42 -29.20 -13.83
N GLN A 213 -16.27 -29.20 -15.15
CA GLN A 213 -17.33 -29.49 -16.12
C GLN A 213 -17.81 -30.96 -16.08
N SER A 214 -18.34 -31.42 -14.94
CA SER A 214 -19.40 -32.40 -14.97
C SER A 214 -20.69 -31.59 -15.05
N SER A 215 -21.28 -31.58 -16.24
CA SER A 215 -22.65 -31.16 -16.46
C SER A 215 -23.54 -32.16 -15.69
N GLY A 216 -23.56 -31.98 -14.37
CA GLY A 216 -24.50 -32.56 -13.46
C GLY A 216 -25.86 -32.11 -13.92
N GLN A 217 -26.54 -32.99 -14.65
CA GLN A 217 -27.97 -32.91 -14.84
C GLN A 217 -28.58 -32.79 -13.46
N ASN A 218 -28.91 -31.56 -13.08
CA ASN A 218 -29.80 -31.16 -12.00
C ASN A 218 -30.23 -32.35 -11.14
N THR A 219 -29.39 -32.80 -10.21
CA THR A 219 -29.65 -33.98 -9.39
C THR A 219 -30.96 -33.81 -8.62
N THR A 220 -31.32 -32.58 -8.29
CA THR A 220 -32.63 -32.18 -7.78
C THR A 220 -33.76 -32.43 -8.77
N VAL A 221 -33.61 -32.10 -10.06
CA VAL A 221 -34.63 -32.38 -11.09
C VAL A 221 -34.71 -33.89 -11.37
N LEU A 222 -33.59 -34.61 -11.46
CA LEU A 222 -33.57 -36.06 -11.63
C LEU A 222 -34.28 -36.78 -10.47
N LEU A 223 -33.97 -36.41 -9.21
CA LEU A 223 -34.64 -36.93 -8.02
C LEU A 223 -36.14 -36.59 -8.01
N THR A 224 -36.51 -35.37 -8.40
CA THR A 224 -37.93 -34.95 -8.47
C THR A 224 -38.69 -35.74 -9.55
N VAL A 225 -38.06 -36.01 -10.70
CA VAL A 225 -38.65 -36.81 -11.78
C VAL A 225 -38.81 -38.27 -11.35
N ILE A 226 -37.80 -38.86 -10.70
CA ILE A 226 -37.89 -40.24 -10.19
C ILE A 226 -38.99 -40.35 -9.14
N LEU A 227 -39.07 -39.41 -8.19
CA LEU A 227 -40.11 -39.37 -7.17
C LEU A 227 -41.52 -39.27 -7.80
N ALA A 228 -41.69 -38.40 -8.80
CA ALA A 228 -42.97 -38.23 -9.50
C ALA A 228 -43.41 -39.51 -10.23
N ILE A 229 -42.48 -40.22 -10.88
CA ILE A 229 -42.77 -41.51 -11.54
C ILE A 229 -43.22 -42.55 -10.51
N VAL A 230 -42.50 -42.70 -9.40
CA VAL A 230 -42.86 -43.65 -8.33
C VAL A 230 -44.26 -43.34 -7.79
N PHE A 231 -44.59 -42.06 -7.59
CA PHE A 231 -45.90 -41.64 -7.12
C PHE A 231 -47.03 -41.99 -8.12
N ILE A 232 -46.81 -41.78 -9.43
CA ILE A 232 -47.77 -42.16 -10.47
C ILE A 232 -47.98 -43.66 -10.50
N VAL A 233 -46.91 -44.46 -10.43
CA VAL A 233 -47.01 -45.93 -10.43
C VAL A 233 -47.82 -46.41 -9.22
N LEU A 234 -47.57 -45.88 -8.03
CA LEU A 234 -48.33 -46.23 -6.82
C LEU A 234 -49.81 -45.86 -6.96
N LEU A 235 -50.11 -44.70 -7.56
CA LEU A 235 -51.49 -44.26 -7.81
C LEU A 235 -52.21 -45.21 -8.77
N VAL A 236 -51.56 -45.64 -9.85
CA VAL A 236 -52.14 -46.62 -10.79
C VAL A 236 -52.39 -47.96 -10.10
N VAL A 237 -51.43 -48.47 -9.32
CA VAL A 237 -51.61 -49.73 -8.57
C VAL A 237 -52.78 -49.63 -7.58
N LEU A 238 -52.92 -48.51 -6.88
CA LEU A 238 -54.05 -48.27 -5.98
C LEU A 238 -55.39 -48.29 -6.71
N ILE A 239 -55.48 -47.64 -7.87
CA ILE A 239 -56.68 -47.68 -8.72
C ILE A 239 -56.96 -49.11 -9.18
N VAL A 240 -55.94 -49.87 -9.61
CA VAL A 240 -56.08 -51.26 -10.04
C VAL A 240 -56.55 -52.16 -8.89
N LEU A 241 -56.05 -51.96 -7.67
CA LEU A 241 -56.49 -52.69 -6.50
C LEU A 241 -57.94 -52.35 -6.10
N LEU A 242 -58.37 -51.09 -6.26
CA LEU A 242 -59.76 -50.68 -6.01
C LEU A 242 -60.74 -51.13 -7.10
N THR A 243 -60.27 -51.26 -8.35
CA THR A 243 -61.10 -51.64 -9.50
C THR A 243 -61.11 -53.15 -9.77
N ARG A 244 -60.19 -53.92 -9.19
CA ARG A 244 -60.29 -55.38 -9.18
C ARG A 244 -61.44 -55.81 -8.27
N LYS A 245 -62.59 -56.06 -8.89
CA LYS A 245 -63.69 -56.81 -8.25
C LYS A 245 -63.17 -58.20 -7.84
N PRO A 246 -63.51 -58.69 -6.64
CA PRO A 246 -63.15 -60.03 -6.22
C PRO A 246 -63.81 -61.04 -7.17
N GLU A 247 -63.00 -61.93 -7.76
CA GLU A 247 -63.51 -63.09 -8.49
C GLU A 247 -64.29 -63.97 -7.51
N THR A 248 -65.60 -64.05 -7.73
CA THR A 248 -66.46 -65.06 -7.12
C THR A 248 -65.93 -66.42 -7.51
N LYS A 249 -65.39 -67.15 -6.52
CA LYS A 249 -65.16 -68.59 -6.62
C LYS A 249 -66.53 -69.25 -6.80
N GLU A 250 -66.79 -69.79 -7.98
CA GLU A 250 -67.85 -70.77 -8.14
C GLU A 250 -67.44 -72.03 -7.40
N GLU A 251 -68.21 -72.35 -6.36
CA GLU A 251 -68.13 -73.61 -5.64
C GLU A 251 -68.53 -74.75 -6.57
N PHE A 252 -67.70 -75.80 -6.57
CA PHE A 252 -68.01 -77.09 -7.16
C PHE A 252 -69.31 -77.63 -6.55
N GLY A 253 -70.37 -77.67 -7.36
CA GLY A 253 -71.59 -78.41 -7.06
C GLY A 253 -71.42 -79.87 -7.46
N GLU A 254 -71.20 -80.74 -6.48
CA GLU A 254 -71.50 -82.16 -6.60
C GLU A 254 -73.01 -82.36 -6.81
N SER A 255 -73.39 -83.23 -7.75
CA SER A 255 -74.52 -84.13 -7.52
C SER A 255 -74.45 -85.37 -8.43
N TYR A 256 -74.67 -86.50 -7.77
CA TYR A 256 -74.68 -87.89 -8.23
C TYR A 256 -75.92 -88.28 -9.05
N TYR A 257 -75.73 -89.42 -9.74
CA TYR A 257 -76.65 -90.32 -10.48
C TYR A 257 -76.98 -89.98 -11.94
#